data_AF-A0A6I1HTA2-F1
#
_entry.id   AF-A0A6I1HTA2-F1
#
_cell.length_a   1.000
_cell.length_b   1.000
_cell.length_c   1.000
_cell.angle_alpha   90.00
_cell.angle_beta   90.00
_cell.angle_gamma   90.00
#
_symmetry.space_group_name_H-M   'P 1'
#
loop_
_entity.id
_entity.type
_entity.pdbx_description
1 polymer ?
#
loop_
_entity_poly.entity_id
_entity_poly.type
_entity_poly.pdbx_seq_one_letter_code
_entity_poly.pdbx_strand_id
1 'polypeptide(L)'
;MPSFSPNNSYVVYTSYSGPDAPGELQAWLLPPQFTYGKQSPPVPLALPNLWTGLGDPSTLKLSNPDFSMAVTFNPPPTRASVTLKLTLTGLNAWNTRPASRAALRSNFLAFVAGIETAFELSSPPLLVPGATAQIAATLIQYLPLPLGELLLYGCGLETGIGTGAPASVDLRPGMRLRSEPSQRQYLAPPNQAFSAYVATGSLAWHVSTNVANGTAVQAFDAFLGTIAAPQLVPPQPPSGPVNSLIDLQQSGSAFRHHRLIYPQNVIAAGAPGSASASTNVQITGAATLAALRSNPALTATFFGRDVVIPEIAVLLQLGNNANPESVYLPVGTTVANLLERYTTWLPVAQAQRVVSLSRLALTTNANPGAVAYFTVQFAAPNALVNDVQAFALPLLAGDYVTIAFGSPS
;
A
#
# COMPACT_ATOMS: atom_id res chain seq x y z
N MET A 1 23.82 1.39 23.36
CA MET A 1 23.66 1.82 21.95
C MET A 1 22.76 3.04 21.92
N PRO A 2 23.11 4.11 21.18
CA PRO A 2 22.35 5.35 21.25
C PRO A 2 20.94 5.17 20.68
N SER A 3 19.97 5.97 21.16
CA SER A 3 18.66 6.11 20.52
C SER A 3 18.87 6.78 19.17
N PHE A 4 18.54 6.11 18.07
CA PHE A 4 18.93 6.55 16.73
C PHE A 4 17.89 7.41 16.02
N SER A 5 16.65 7.46 16.49
CA SER A 5 15.60 8.30 15.89
C SER A 5 15.23 9.45 16.84
N PRO A 6 15.43 10.72 16.42
CA PRO A 6 14.82 11.88 17.08
C PRO A 6 13.30 11.72 17.21
N ASN A 7 12.69 12.44 18.15
CA ASN A 7 11.23 12.53 18.21
C ASN A 7 10.68 12.95 16.84
N ASN A 8 9.72 12.18 16.31
CA ASN A 8 8.98 12.46 15.08
C ASN A 8 9.75 12.34 13.74
N SER A 9 10.79 11.50 13.65
CA SER A 9 11.46 11.25 12.35
C SER A 9 11.78 9.78 12.07
N TYR A 10 11.52 9.34 10.84
CA TYR A 10 12.09 8.09 10.32
C TYR A 10 13.59 8.25 10.04
N VAL A 11 14.32 7.14 10.10
CA VAL A 11 15.72 7.09 9.70
C VAL A 11 15.93 5.94 8.72
N VAL A 12 16.45 6.22 7.53
CA VAL A 12 16.97 5.18 6.65
C VAL A 12 18.36 4.80 7.15
N TYR A 13 18.48 3.56 7.61
CA TYR A 13 19.70 3.03 8.21
C TYR A 13 20.19 1.85 7.39
N THR A 14 21.38 1.98 6.80
CA THR A 14 21.88 1.03 5.80
C THR A 14 22.73 -0.10 6.36
N SER A 15 23.08 0.00 7.65
CA SER A 15 23.89 -0.98 8.38
C SER A 15 23.08 -1.65 9.49
N TYR A 16 21.78 -1.88 9.28
CA TYR A 16 20.98 -2.62 10.27
C TYR A 16 21.38 -4.08 10.28
N SER A 17 21.54 -4.65 11.48
CA SER A 17 21.76 -6.08 11.69
C SER A 17 20.74 -6.57 12.72
N GLY A 18 19.98 -7.61 12.35
CA GLY A 18 18.93 -8.18 13.18
C GLY A 18 19.50 -9.06 14.29
N PRO A 19 18.77 -9.25 15.40
CA PRO A 19 19.18 -10.14 16.49
C PRO A 19 19.40 -11.60 16.06
N ASP A 20 18.69 -12.06 15.03
CA ASP A 20 18.77 -13.44 14.52
C ASP A 20 19.80 -13.63 13.40
N ALA A 21 20.33 -12.58 12.78
CA ALA A 21 21.46 -12.65 11.84
C ALA A 21 22.52 -11.57 12.13
N PRO A 22 23.28 -11.71 13.25
CA PRO A 22 24.31 -10.76 13.60
C PRO A 22 25.40 -10.71 12.51
N GLY A 23 25.73 -9.51 12.04
CA GLY A 23 26.77 -9.26 11.03
C GLY A 23 26.28 -9.18 9.58
N GLU A 24 25.05 -9.60 9.29
CA GLU A 24 24.42 -9.37 7.98
C GLU A 24 23.78 -7.98 7.95
N LEU A 25 24.35 -7.08 7.13
CA LEU A 25 23.91 -5.69 7.01
C LEU A 25 22.89 -5.52 5.89
N GLN A 26 21.80 -4.80 6.16
CA GLN A 26 20.76 -4.48 5.19
C GLN A 26 20.24 -3.05 5.39
N ALA A 27 19.68 -2.47 4.32
CA ALA A 27 19.02 -1.17 4.35
C ALA A 27 17.58 -1.25 4.87
N TRP A 28 17.32 -0.48 5.92
CA TRP A 28 16.06 -0.48 6.67
C TRP A 28 15.52 0.94 6.85
N LEU A 29 14.21 1.06 6.86
CA LEU A 29 13.51 2.23 7.39
C LEU A 29 13.21 1.98 8.86
N LEU A 30 13.86 2.74 9.73
CA LEU A 30 13.63 2.71 11.17
C LEU A 30 12.54 3.74 11.53
N PRO A 31 11.55 3.36 12.35
CA PRO A 31 10.43 4.22 12.70
C PRO A 31 10.83 5.36 13.66
N PRO A 32 9.97 6.40 13.80
CA PRO A 32 10.12 7.42 14.84
C PRO A 32 10.27 6.81 16.24
N GLN A 33 11.09 7.45 17.08
CA GLN A 33 11.35 7.02 18.46
C GLN A 33 11.96 5.61 18.58
N PHE A 34 12.58 5.13 17.49
CA PHE A 34 13.31 3.87 17.47
C PHE A 34 14.38 3.82 18.57
N THR A 35 14.32 2.75 19.38
CA THR A 35 15.34 2.40 20.36
C THR A 35 15.81 0.97 20.11
N TYR A 36 17.10 0.80 19.82
CA TYR A 36 17.68 -0.51 19.54
C TYR A 36 17.52 -1.46 20.72
N GLY A 37 17.11 -2.72 20.45
CA GLY A 37 16.98 -3.76 21.46
C GLY A 37 15.79 -3.62 22.41
N LYS A 38 14.88 -2.66 22.19
CA LYS A 38 13.61 -2.58 22.92
C LYS A 38 12.51 -3.29 22.11
N GLN A 39 11.83 -4.23 22.76
CA GLN A 39 10.77 -5.03 22.14
C GLN A 39 9.49 -4.23 21.88
N SER A 40 9.29 -3.10 22.56
CA SER A 40 8.11 -2.24 22.40
C SER A 40 8.49 -0.84 21.89
N PRO A 41 7.70 -0.26 20.97
CA PRO A 41 7.75 1.18 20.74
C PRO A 41 7.50 1.89 22.08
N PRO A 42 8.20 3.00 22.38
CA PRO A 42 8.15 3.63 23.70
C PRO A 42 6.76 4.15 24.10
N VAL A 43 5.80 4.21 23.16
CA VAL A 43 4.41 4.63 23.40
C VAL A 43 3.45 3.68 22.67
N PRO A 44 2.43 3.09 23.35
CA PRO A 44 1.35 2.36 22.68
C PRO A 44 0.64 3.27 21.66
N LEU A 45 0.34 2.73 20.48
CA LEU A 45 -0.31 3.51 19.42
C LEU A 45 -1.78 3.69 19.76
N ALA A 46 -2.16 4.90 20.13
CA ALA A 46 -3.51 5.25 20.55
C ALA A 46 -4.33 5.73 19.34
N LEU A 47 -5.45 5.05 19.05
CA LEU A 47 -6.36 5.39 17.97
C LEU A 47 -7.75 5.71 18.55
N PRO A 48 -8.10 6.99 18.72
CA PRO A 48 -9.42 7.39 19.20
C PRO A 48 -10.49 7.25 18.10
N ASN A 49 -11.76 7.27 18.49
CA ASN A 49 -12.94 7.40 17.61
C ASN A 49 -13.20 6.27 16.60
N LEU A 50 -12.52 5.12 16.72
CA LEU A 50 -12.74 3.96 15.86
C LEU A 50 -13.87 3.04 16.32
N TRP A 51 -14.25 3.07 17.60
CA TRP A 51 -15.38 2.31 18.12
C TRP A 51 -16.72 2.91 17.63
N THR A 52 -17.69 2.07 17.29
CA THR A 52 -19.00 2.51 16.78
C THR A 52 -19.91 3.08 17.87
N GLY A 53 -19.66 2.78 19.15
CA GLY A 53 -20.60 3.02 20.24
C GLY A 53 -21.53 1.83 20.52
N LEU A 54 -21.39 0.74 19.78
CA LEU A 54 -22.20 -0.47 19.91
C LEU A 54 -21.40 -1.60 20.59
N GLY A 55 -22.10 -2.46 21.32
CA GLY A 55 -21.51 -3.61 22.03
C GLY A 55 -20.60 -3.23 23.20
N ASP A 56 -19.93 -4.23 23.80
CA ASP A 56 -18.97 -3.99 24.87
C ASP A 56 -17.57 -3.71 24.29
N PRO A 57 -17.00 -2.50 24.46
CA PRO A 57 -15.68 -2.18 23.95
C PRO A 57 -14.57 -3.05 24.57
N SER A 58 -14.78 -3.66 25.74
CA SER A 58 -13.79 -4.53 26.39
C SER A 58 -13.44 -5.79 25.56
N THR A 59 -14.32 -6.14 24.60
CA THR A 59 -14.16 -7.25 23.66
C THR A 59 -13.27 -6.93 22.45
N LEU A 60 -12.93 -5.64 22.22
CA LEU A 60 -12.00 -5.20 21.17
C LEU A 60 -10.55 -5.59 21.53
N LYS A 61 -10.29 -6.89 21.47
CA LYS A 61 -9.01 -7.51 21.82
C LYS A 61 -8.64 -8.56 20.79
N LEU A 62 -7.47 -8.41 20.20
CA LEU A 62 -6.89 -9.40 19.29
C LEU A 62 -5.39 -9.43 19.52
N SER A 63 -4.79 -10.61 19.50
CA SER A 63 -3.35 -10.75 19.63
C SER A 63 -2.85 -11.92 18.80
N ASN A 64 -1.64 -11.78 18.29
CA ASN A 64 -0.83 -12.85 17.75
C ASN A 64 0.63 -12.65 18.23
N PRO A 65 1.61 -13.43 17.74
CA PRO A 65 2.99 -13.31 18.20
C PRO A 65 3.67 -11.95 17.96
N ASP A 66 3.22 -11.16 16.98
CA ASP A 66 3.87 -9.89 16.59
C ASP A 66 3.05 -8.63 16.92
N PHE A 67 1.73 -8.77 17.03
CA PHE A 67 0.79 -7.67 17.16
C PHE A 67 -0.24 -7.96 18.24
N SER A 68 -0.59 -6.94 19.01
CA SER A 68 -1.77 -6.97 19.88
C SER A 68 -2.54 -5.66 19.81
N MET A 69 -3.85 -5.78 19.95
CA MET A 69 -4.80 -4.70 20.04
C MET A 69 -5.62 -4.90 21.32
N ALA A 70 -5.79 -3.81 22.05
CA ALA A 70 -6.69 -3.71 23.19
C ALA A 70 -7.36 -2.33 23.18
N VAL A 71 -8.21 -2.04 24.16
CA VAL A 71 -8.79 -0.72 24.36
C VAL A 71 -8.53 -0.19 25.75
N THR A 72 -8.57 1.13 25.87
CA THR A 72 -8.75 1.82 27.14
C THR A 72 -9.93 2.76 27.05
N PHE A 73 -10.72 2.84 28.13
CA PHE A 73 -11.86 3.72 28.22
C PHE A 73 -12.20 4.04 29.68
N ASN A 74 -12.84 5.18 29.89
CA ASN A 74 -13.44 5.54 31.17
C ASN A 74 -14.89 5.05 31.21
N PRO A 75 -15.34 4.36 32.28
CA PRO A 75 -16.74 4.01 32.47
C PRO A 75 -17.61 5.24 32.80
N PRO A 76 -18.82 5.38 32.25
CA PRO A 76 -19.39 4.56 31.17
C PRO A 76 -18.72 4.85 29.81
N PRO A 77 -18.47 3.83 28.98
CA PRO A 77 -17.81 4.03 27.69
C PRO A 77 -18.67 4.88 26.75
N THR A 78 -18.03 5.84 26.10
CA THR A 78 -18.59 6.65 25.01
C THR A 78 -17.67 6.52 23.80
N ARG A 79 -18.17 6.82 22.60
CA ARG A 79 -17.35 6.78 21.39
C ARG A 79 -16.07 7.60 21.49
N ALA A 80 -16.13 8.74 22.18
CA ALA A 80 -14.98 9.61 22.41
C ALA A 80 -14.04 9.10 23.52
N SER A 81 -14.54 8.34 24.50
CA SER A 81 -13.70 7.83 25.60
C SER A 81 -13.00 6.51 25.28
N VAL A 82 -13.45 5.77 24.24
CA VAL A 82 -12.79 4.54 23.79
C VAL A 82 -11.62 4.86 22.87
N THR A 83 -10.44 4.43 23.30
CA THR A 83 -9.19 4.52 22.53
C THR A 83 -8.63 3.13 22.31
N LEU A 84 -8.43 2.75 21.05
CA LEU A 84 -7.70 1.52 20.71
C LEU A 84 -6.22 1.72 21.01
N LYS A 85 -5.59 0.71 21.62
CA LYS A 85 -4.15 0.64 21.84
C LYS A 85 -3.59 -0.51 21.02
N LEU A 86 -2.67 -0.18 20.12
CA LEU A 86 -1.90 -1.18 19.39
C LEU A 86 -0.51 -1.30 20.01
N THR A 87 -0.06 -2.55 20.16
CA THR A 87 1.27 -2.88 20.67
C THR A 87 1.95 -3.83 19.69
N LEU A 88 3.16 -3.48 19.28
CA LEU A 88 4.09 -4.42 18.65
C LEU A 88 4.69 -5.28 19.77
N THR A 89 4.31 -6.55 19.81
CA THR A 89 4.86 -7.51 20.80
C THR A 89 6.27 -7.95 20.40
N GLY A 90 6.58 -7.91 19.10
CA GLY A 90 7.94 -7.82 18.59
C GLY A 90 8.73 -9.12 18.48
N LEU A 91 8.08 -10.27 18.26
CA LEU A 91 8.78 -11.55 18.09
C LEU A 91 9.67 -11.58 16.83
N ASN A 92 9.13 -11.13 15.70
CA ASN A 92 9.76 -11.19 14.39
C ASN A 92 10.04 -9.81 13.79
N ALA A 93 9.44 -8.74 14.32
CA ALA A 93 9.56 -7.38 13.79
C ALA A 93 11.03 -6.96 13.59
N TRP A 94 11.91 -7.31 14.53
CA TRP A 94 13.32 -6.93 14.57
C TRP A 94 14.27 -7.91 13.87
N ASN A 95 13.75 -9.07 13.48
CA ASN A 95 14.55 -10.13 12.89
C ASN A 95 14.77 -9.87 11.40
N THR A 96 15.94 -10.26 10.87
CA THR A 96 16.34 -10.09 9.47
C THR A 96 16.28 -11.39 8.67
N ARG A 97 16.28 -12.57 9.31
CA ARG A 97 16.28 -13.84 8.55
C ARG A 97 14.98 -14.02 7.74
N PRO A 98 15.05 -14.61 6.53
CA PRO A 98 13.87 -14.81 5.68
C PRO A 98 12.70 -15.52 6.36
N ALA A 99 12.95 -16.51 7.23
CA ALA A 99 11.91 -17.22 7.96
C ALA A 99 11.16 -16.32 8.94
N SER A 100 11.89 -15.51 9.71
CA SER A 100 11.31 -14.53 10.64
C SER A 100 10.51 -13.46 9.89
N ARG A 101 11.04 -12.96 8.75
CA ARG A 101 10.32 -12.00 7.89
C ARG A 101 9.04 -12.58 7.32
N ALA A 102 9.07 -13.83 6.86
CA ALA A 102 7.89 -14.53 6.37
C ALA A 102 6.83 -14.73 7.48
N ALA A 103 7.27 -15.05 8.70
CA ALA A 103 6.38 -15.16 9.86
C ALA A 103 5.75 -13.81 10.22
N LEU A 104 6.52 -12.71 10.25
CA LEU A 104 6.00 -11.36 10.48
C LEU A 104 4.94 -10.98 9.45
N ARG A 105 5.22 -11.24 8.16
CA ARG A 105 4.28 -11.02 7.06
C ARG A 105 2.97 -11.78 7.29
N SER A 106 3.07 -13.08 7.57
CA SER A 106 1.90 -13.93 7.82
C SER A 106 1.09 -13.41 9.00
N ASN A 107 1.77 -13.08 10.11
CA ASN A 107 1.15 -12.54 11.31
C ASN A 107 0.49 -11.18 11.05
N PHE A 108 1.11 -10.29 10.27
CA PHE A 108 0.52 -9.01 9.91
C PHE A 108 -0.77 -9.19 9.09
N LEU A 109 -0.72 -9.98 8.02
CA LEU A 109 -1.87 -10.24 7.16
C LEU A 109 -3.02 -10.89 7.94
N ALA A 110 -2.71 -11.88 8.77
CA ALA A 110 -3.69 -12.56 9.62
C ALA A 110 -4.29 -11.61 10.67
N PHE A 111 -3.48 -10.73 11.26
CA PHE A 111 -3.94 -9.76 12.25
C PHE A 111 -4.93 -8.76 11.64
N VAL A 112 -4.58 -8.17 10.51
CA VAL A 112 -5.43 -7.19 9.82
C VAL A 112 -6.73 -7.83 9.33
N ALA A 113 -6.67 -9.05 8.76
CA ALA A 113 -7.87 -9.78 8.36
C ALA A 113 -8.74 -10.21 9.57
N GLY A 114 -8.10 -10.54 10.70
CA GLY A 114 -8.77 -10.85 11.96
C GLY A 114 -9.53 -9.64 12.51
N ILE A 115 -8.93 -8.44 12.47
CA ILE A 115 -9.59 -7.19 12.89
C ILE A 115 -10.84 -6.92 12.06
N GLU A 116 -10.71 -7.03 10.74
CA GLU A 116 -11.83 -6.77 9.83
C GLU A 116 -13.01 -7.69 10.17
N THR A 117 -12.77 -9.00 10.17
CA THR A 117 -13.82 -10.00 10.34
C THR A 117 -14.43 -9.98 11.73
N ALA A 118 -13.61 -9.82 12.78
CA ALA A 118 -14.07 -9.89 14.17
C ALA A 118 -14.75 -8.61 14.67
N PHE A 119 -14.42 -7.44 14.11
CA PHE A 119 -14.85 -6.17 14.69
C PHE A 119 -15.45 -5.17 13.70
N GLU A 120 -14.96 -5.08 12.47
CA GLU A 120 -15.50 -4.13 11.47
C GLU A 120 -16.72 -4.73 10.74
N LEU A 121 -16.71 -6.04 10.50
CA LEU A 121 -17.77 -6.78 9.80
C LEU A 121 -18.65 -7.63 10.74
N SER A 122 -18.46 -7.50 12.06
CA SER A 122 -19.31 -8.18 13.03
C SER A 122 -20.75 -7.65 12.99
N SER A 123 -21.70 -8.40 13.54
CA SER A 123 -23.09 -7.98 13.67
C SER A 123 -23.52 -7.99 15.15
N PRO A 124 -23.66 -6.82 15.80
CA PRO A 124 -23.40 -5.47 15.28
C PRO A 124 -21.90 -5.17 15.08
N PRO A 125 -21.54 -4.22 14.20
CA PRO A 125 -20.15 -3.81 14.00
C PRO A 125 -19.63 -3.06 15.22
N LEU A 126 -18.47 -3.46 15.73
CA LEU A 126 -17.79 -2.79 16.86
C LEU A 126 -16.86 -1.68 16.38
N LEU A 127 -16.27 -1.80 15.18
CA LEU A 127 -15.44 -0.78 14.57
C LEU A 127 -16.15 -0.09 13.40
N VAL A 128 -15.86 1.19 13.22
CA VAL A 128 -16.39 1.97 12.09
C VAL A 128 -15.81 1.50 10.75
N PRO A 129 -16.54 1.64 9.63
CA PRO A 129 -16.01 1.31 8.31
C PRO A 129 -14.68 2.04 8.03
N GLY A 130 -13.68 1.31 7.55
CA GLY A 130 -12.32 1.80 7.28
C GLY A 130 -11.36 1.76 8.48
N ALA A 131 -11.84 1.39 9.68
CA ALA A 131 -10.99 1.29 10.87
C ALA A 131 -9.85 0.29 10.68
N THR A 132 -10.09 -0.86 10.01
CA THR A 132 -9.04 -1.84 9.74
C THR A 132 -7.90 -1.26 8.90
N ALA A 133 -8.23 -0.48 7.86
CA ALA A 133 -7.23 0.17 7.02
C ALA A 133 -6.42 1.21 7.80
N GLN A 134 -7.06 1.98 8.66
CA GLN A 134 -6.40 2.95 9.53
C GLN A 134 -5.48 2.26 10.55
N ILE A 135 -5.94 1.18 11.20
CA ILE A 135 -5.13 0.39 12.12
C ILE A 135 -3.89 -0.19 11.41
N ALA A 136 -4.08 -0.79 10.23
CA ALA A 136 -2.98 -1.31 9.43
C ALA A 136 -1.97 -0.21 9.07
N ALA A 137 -2.43 0.94 8.56
CA ALA A 137 -1.57 2.07 8.22
C ALA A 137 -0.80 2.60 9.44
N THR A 138 -1.43 2.67 10.61
CA THR A 138 -0.77 3.06 11.86
C THR A 138 0.26 2.03 12.31
N LEU A 139 -0.01 0.73 12.25
CA LEU A 139 1.00 -0.30 12.58
C LEU A 139 2.27 -0.15 11.74
N ILE A 140 2.09 0.08 10.44
CA ILE A 140 3.21 0.20 9.48
C ILE A 140 4.11 1.38 9.83
N GLN A 141 3.54 2.48 10.33
CA GLN A 141 4.32 3.66 10.71
C GLN A 141 5.36 3.37 11.81
N TYR A 142 5.16 2.31 12.58
CA TYR A 142 6.02 1.94 13.70
C TYR A 142 6.74 0.60 13.50
N LEU A 143 6.56 -0.05 12.35
CA LEU A 143 7.30 -1.26 12.01
C LEU A 143 8.69 -0.90 11.47
N PRO A 144 9.77 -1.52 12.00
CA PRO A 144 11.06 -1.51 11.34
C PRO A 144 11.00 -2.42 10.10
N LEU A 145 11.32 -1.87 8.92
CA LEU A 145 11.13 -2.57 7.65
C LEU A 145 12.37 -2.48 6.77
N PRO A 146 12.85 -3.60 6.18
CA PRO A 146 13.73 -3.56 5.04
C PRO A 146 13.10 -2.74 3.91
N LEU A 147 13.90 -2.01 3.14
CA LEU A 147 13.37 -1.16 2.06
C LEU A 147 12.52 -1.95 1.05
N GLY A 148 12.91 -3.19 0.75
CA GLY A 148 12.19 -4.07 -0.17
C GLY A 148 10.85 -4.60 0.35
N GLU A 149 10.57 -4.50 1.65
CA GLU A 149 9.30 -4.95 2.23
C GLU A 149 8.28 -3.81 2.38
N LEU A 150 8.69 -2.54 2.27
CA LEU A 150 7.83 -1.39 2.53
C LEU A 150 6.53 -1.41 1.71
N LEU A 151 6.60 -1.79 0.44
CA LEU A 151 5.44 -1.83 -0.45
C LEU A 151 4.49 -3.00 -0.15
N LEU A 152 5.01 -4.11 0.38
CA LEU A 152 4.16 -5.22 0.84
C LEU A 152 3.22 -4.73 1.94
N TYR A 153 3.74 -4.04 2.95
CA TYR A 153 2.92 -3.53 4.03
C TYR A 153 2.10 -2.31 3.58
N GLY A 154 2.76 -1.36 2.90
CA GLY A 154 2.17 -0.08 2.48
C GLY A 154 1.10 -0.18 1.40
N CYS A 155 1.14 -1.19 0.52
CA CYS A 155 0.15 -1.36 -0.55
C CYS A 155 -0.16 -2.83 -0.92
N GLY A 156 0.27 -3.81 -0.14
CA GLY A 156 -0.01 -5.22 -0.42
C GLY A 156 0.76 -5.78 -1.61
N LEU A 157 1.87 -5.15 -2.02
CA LEU A 157 2.69 -5.60 -3.14
C LEU A 157 3.40 -6.92 -2.81
N GLU A 158 3.03 -7.96 -3.54
CA GLU A 158 3.69 -9.25 -3.56
C GLU A 158 4.42 -9.37 -4.89
N THR A 159 5.75 -9.35 -4.88
CA THR A 159 6.55 -9.27 -6.12
C THR A 159 6.58 -10.58 -6.90
N GLY A 160 6.23 -11.71 -6.28
CA GLY A 160 6.34 -13.05 -6.90
C GLY A 160 7.78 -13.53 -7.13
N ILE A 161 8.79 -12.69 -6.88
CA ILE A 161 10.20 -12.99 -7.10
C ILE A 161 10.63 -14.10 -6.14
N GLY A 162 11.15 -15.20 -6.69
CA GLY A 162 11.70 -16.32 -5.92
C GLY A 162 10.66 -17.25 -5.27
N THR A 163 9.36 -16.95 -5.37
CA THR A 163 8.29 -17.78 -4.80
C THR A 163 7.49 -18.57 -5.83
N GLY A 164 7.59 -18.20 -7.11
CA GLY A 164 6.77 -18.83 -8.16
C GLY A 164 5.27 -18.56 -8.02
N ALA A 165 4.88 -17.54 -7.25
CA ALA A 165 3.52 -17.01 -7.21
C ALA A 165 3.38 -15.82 -8.19
N PRO A 166 2.19 -15.52 -8.72
CA PRO A 166 1.99 -14.32 -9.53
C PRO A 166 2.25 -13.04 -8.71
N ALA A 167 2.87 -12.06 -9.35
CA ALA A 167 3.02 -10.75 -8.72
C ALA A 167 1.63 -10.10 -8.57
N SER A 168 1.40 -9.40 -7.46
CA SER A 168 0.11 -8.77 -7.21
C SER A 168 0.21 -7.55 -6.30
N VAL A 169 -0.78 -6.66 -6.38
CA VAL A 169 -0.88 -5.47 -5.52
C VAL A 169 -2.32 -5.29 -5.07
N ASP A 170 -2.52 -4.91 -3.81
CA ASP A 170 -3.85 -4.59 -3.32
C ASP A 170 -4.26 -3.20 -3.79
N LEU A 171 -5.47 -3.10 -4.31
CA LEU A 171 -6.02 -1.85 -4.76
C LEU A 171 -6.61 -1.11 -3.57
N ARG A 172 -6.20 0.15 -3.39
CA ARG A 172 -6.63 0.98 -2.28
C ARG A 172 -7.25 2.27 -2.81
N PRO A 173 -8.29 2.80 -2.14
CA PRO A 173 -8.84 4.11 -2.47
C PRO A 173 -7.75 5.18 -2.54
N GLY A 174 -7.81 6.04 -3.56
CA GLY A 174 -6.80 7.06 -3.86
C GLY A 174 -5.70 6.61 -4.83
N MET A 175 -5.59 5.31 -5.12
CA MET A 175 -4.75 4.83 -6.23
C MET A 175 -5.37 5.14 -7.58
N ARG A 176 -4.52 5.17 -8.60
CA ARG A 176 -4.91 5.25 -10.01
C ARG A 176 -4.40 4.03 -10.76
N LEU A 177 -5.23 3.40 -11.58
CA LEU A 177 -4.81 2.33 -12.48
C LEU A 177 -4.59 2.93 -13.86
N ARG A 178 -3.38 2.86 -14.39
CA ARG A 178 -3.08 3.33 -15.74
C ARG A 178 -2.86 2.13 -16.66
N SER A 179 -3.75 1.93 -17.63
CA SER A 179 -3.58 0.92 -18.68
C SER A 179 -2.78 1.48 -19.84
N GLU A 180 -1.81 0.69 -20.29
CA GLU A 180 -1.00 0.92 -21.47
C GLU A 180 -1.17 -0.27 -22.42
N PRO A 181 -2.21 -0.23 -23.27
CA PRO A 181 -2.44 -1.31 -24.22
C PRO A 181 -1.33 -1.34 -25.26
N SER A 182 -0.78 -2.53 -25.55
CA SER A 182 0.20 -2.67 -26.62
C SER A 182 -0.43 -2.35 -27.97
N GLN A 183 0.32 -1.57 -28.75
CA GLN A 183 0.00 -1.15 -30.11
C GLN A 183 -0.06 -2.32 -31.11
N ARG A 184 0.42 -3.51 -30.71
CA ARG A 184 0.44 -4.73 -31.56
C ARG A 184 -0.46 -5.80 -30.97
N GLN A 185 -1.59 -6.05 -31.62
CA GLN A 185 -2.39 -7.25 -31.42
C GLN A 185 -2.61 -7.89 -32.79
N TYR A 186 -2.26 -9.17 -32.94
CA TYR A 186 -2.55 -9.91 -34.18
C TYR A 186 -4.05 -9.99 -34.36
N LEU A 187 -4.57 -9.41 -35.45
CA LEU A 187 -5.99 -9.45 -35.78
C LEU A 187 -6.41 -10.73 -36.55
N ALA A 188 -5.49 -11.61 -36.92
CA ALA A 188 -5.81 -12.80 -37.73
C ALA A 188 -4.69 -13.87 -37.69
N PRO A 189 -4.92 -15.11 -38.21
CA PRO A 189 -4.13 -16.33 -37.97
C PRO A 189 -2.67 -16.23 -38.47
N PRO A 190 -1.78 -17.22 -38.17
CA PRO A 190 -0.34 -17.01 -37.97
C PRO A 190 0.49 -16.72 -39.25
N ASN A 191 -0.14 -16.42 -40.37
CA ASN A 191 0.47 -16.28 -41.69
C ASN A 191 0.56 -14.84 -42.21
N GLN A 192 0.25 -13.81 -41.40
CA GLN A 192 0.48 -12.41 -41.79
C GLN A 192 1.50 -11.74 -40.87
N ALA A 193 2.70 -11.48 -41.41
CA ALA A 193 3.77 -10.72 -40.77
C ALA A 193 3.50 -9.21 -40.76
N PHE A 194 2.27 -8.79 -40.44
CA PHE A 194 1.92 -7.38 -40.39
C PHE A 194 1.91 -6.90 -38.94
N SER A 195 2.89 -6.06 -38.59
CA SER A 195 2.89 -5.25 -37.38
C SER A 195 2.62 -3.80 -37.79
N ALA A 196 1.37 -3.36 -37.70
CA ALA A 196 1.04 -1.95 -37.89
C ALA A 196 1.00 -1.24 -36.53
N TYR A 197 1.45 0.00 -36.49
CA TYR A 197 1.29 0.90 -35.36
C TYR A 197 -0.08 1.56 -35.48
N VAL A 198 -1.01 1.28 -34.55
CA VAL A 198 -2.21 2.11 -34.37
C VAL A 198 -1.94 3.03 -33.18
N ALA A 199 -2.21 4.32 -33.34
CA ALA A 199 -1.98 5.31 -32.29
C ALA A 199 -2.65 4.90 -30.97
N THR A 200 -1.95 5.11 -29.85
CA THR A 200 -2.34 4.68 -28.50
C THR A 200 -2.52 5.86 -27.54
N GLY A 201 -3.42 5.70 -26.56
CA GLY A 201 -3.57 6.60 -25.42
C GLY A 201 -3.42 5.85 -24.10
N SER A 202 -3.16 6.57 -23.01
CA SER A 202 -3.23 6.03 -21.66
C SER A 202 -4.62 6.26 -21.10
N LEU A 203 -5.21 5.19 -20.55
CA LEU A 203 -6.48 5.28 -19.83
C LEU A 203 -6.19 5.13 -18.34
N ALA A 204 -6.77 6.01 -17.54
CA ALA A 204 -6.55 6.04 -16.10
C ALA A 204 -7.87 5.97 -15.33
N TRP A 205 -7.96 5.04 -14.37
CA TRP A 205 -9.13 4.86 -13.52
C TRP A 205 -8.77 5.10 -12.06
N HIS A 206 -9.66 5.77 -11.33
CA HIS A 206 -9.44 6.09 -9.93
C HIS A 206 -10.08 5.04 -9.03
N VAL A 207 -9.27 4.38 -8.21
CA VAL A 207 -9.78 3.50 -7.17
C VAL A 207 -10.38 4.38 -6.07
N SER A 208 -11.64 4.14 -5.75
CA SER A 208 -12.45 4.92 -4.82
C SER A 208 -13.27 4.01 -3.93
N THR A 209 -13.88 4.58 -2.89
CA THR A 209 -14.83 3.89 -2.02
C THR A 209 -16.23 4.37 -2.34
N ASN A 210 -17.15 3.43 -2.52
CA ASN A 210 -18.57 3.68 -2.55
C ASN A 210 -19.21 3.13 -1.26
N VAL A 211 -20.12 3.90 -0.67
CA VAL A 211 -20.90 3.47 0.50
C VAL A 211 -22.37 3.39 0.09
N ALA A 212 -22.84 2.17 -0.15
CA ALA A 212 -24.24 1.90 -0.47
C ALA A 212 -24.87 1.05 0.65
N ASN A 213 -26.03 1.45 1.16
CA ASN A 213 -26.78 0.71 2.20
C ASN A 213 -25.93 0.33 3.44
N GLY A 214 -25.03 1.21 3.86
CA GLY A 214 -24.15 0.98 5.02
C GLY A 214 -22.96 0.04 4.77
N THR A 215 -22.80 -0.50 3.56
CA THR A 215 -21.65 -1.34 3.17
C THR A 215 -20.70 -0.54 2.30
N ALA A 216 -19.42 -0.48 2.70
CA ALA A 216 -18.36 0.11 1.89
C ALA A 216 -17.83 -0.92 0.89
N VAL A 217 -17.92 -0.61 -0.40
CA VAL A 217 -17.36 -1.38 -1.51
C VAL A 217 -16.39 -0.51 -2.31
N GLN A 218 -15.43 -1.14 -3.00
CA GLN A 218 -14.52 -0.40 -3.88
C GLN A 218 -15.18 -0.14 -5.23
N ALA A 219 -14.85 1.02 -5.81
CA ALA A 219 -15.26 1.44 -7.15
C ALA A 219 -14.04 1.93 -7.94
N PHE A 220 -14.07 1.84 -9.27
CA PHE A 220 -12.99 2.25 -10.17
C PHE A 220 -13.22 3.63 -10.82
N ASP A 221 -14.24 4.33 -10.35
CA ASP A 221 -14.49 5.74 -10.59
C ASP A 221 -15.51 6.23 -9.54
N ALA A 222 -15.27 7.41 -8.97
CA ALA A 222 -16.11 7.93 -7.87
C ALA A 222 -17.49 8.37 -8.36
N PHE A 223 -17.59 8.93 -9.56
CA PHE A 223 -18.87 9.35 -10.14
C PHE A 223 -19.71 8.13 -10.50
N LEU A 224 -19.13 7.17 -11.22
CA LEU A 224 -19.81 5.94 -11.62
C LEU A 224 -20.18 5.09 -10.39
N GLY A 225 -19.37 5.09 -9.34
CA GLY A 225 -19.73 4.46 -8.06
C GLY A 225 -20.91 5.13 -7.37
N THR A 226 -21.11 6.43 -7.55
CA THR A 226 -22.19 7.18 -6.88
C THR A 226 -23.52 7.07 -7.63
N ILE A 227 -23.50 6.97 -8.95
CA ILE A 227 -24.71 6.80 -9.75
C ILE A 227 -25.09 5.31 -9.84
N ALA A 228 -26.38 5.02 -9.98
CA ALA A 228 -26.80 3.71 -10.47
C ALA A 228 -26.42 3.65 -11.96
N ALA A 229 -25.17 3.27 -12.24
CA ALA A 229 -24.68 3.10 -13.60
C ALA A 229 -25.68 2.19 -14.35
N PRO A 230 -26.09 2.54 -15.59
CA PRO A 230 -27.07 1.76 -16.32
C PRO A 230 -26.58 0.32 -16.41
N GLN A 231 -27.36 -0.58 -15.81
CA GLN A 231 -27.10 -2.01 -15.90
C GLN A 231 -27.44 -2.44 -17.32
N LEU A 232 -26.42 -2.79 -18.11
CA LEU A 232 -26.67 -3.73 -19.18
C LEU A 232 -27.15 -5.00 -18.48
N VAL A 233 -28.37 -5.47 -18.78
CA VAL A 233 -28.84 -6.78 -18.30
C VAL A 233 -27.71 -7.76 -18.62
N PRO A 234 -27.01 -8.32 -17.61
CA PRO A 234 -25.90 -9.21 -17.89
C PRO A 234 -26.51 -10.34 -18.74
N PRO A 235 -25.91 -10.70 -19.89
CA PRO A 235 -26.35 -11.91 -20.57
C PRO A 235 -26.35 -13.01 -19.51
N GLN A 236 -27.43 -13.80 -19.45
CA GLN A 236 -27.54 -14.95 -18.55
C GLN A 236 -26.18 -15.66 -18.47
N PRO A 237 -25.72 -16.01 -17.26
CA PRO A 237 -24.31 -16.05 -16.95
C PRO A 237 -23.59 -17.06 -17.85
N PRO A 238 -22.65 -16.66 -18.71
CA PRO A 238 -21.46 -17.45 -18.78
C PRO A 238 -20.66 -17.11 -17.52
N SER A 239 -20.19 -18.13 -16.81
CA SER A 239 -19.15 -18.06 -15.80
C SER A 239 -17.84 -17.52 -16.41
N GLY A 240 -17.82 -16.24 -16.79
CA GLY A 240 -16.77 -15.59 -17.56
C GLY A 240 -16.36 -14.24 -16.97
N PRO A 241 -15.13 -13.77 -17.25
CA PRO A 241 -14.61 -12.52 -16.71
C PRO A 241 -15.45 -11.33 -17.15
N VAL A 242 -15.63 -10.35 -16.26
CA VAL A 242 -16.27 -9.09 -16.62
C VAL A 242 -15.34 -8.32 -17.58
N ASN A 243 -15.90 -7.78 -18.67
CA ASN A 243 -15.14 -7.28 -19.83
C ASN A 243 -14.56 -5.87 -19.63
N SER A 244 -14.97 -5.11 -18.61
CA SER A 244 -14.51 -3.73 -18.37
C SER A 244 -14.62 -3.30 -16.91
N LEU A 245 -13.80 -2.32 -16.49
CA LEU A 245 -13.84 -1.76 -15.14
C LEU A 245 -15.13 -1.01 -14.81
N ILE A 246 -15.86 -0.53 -15.83
CA ILE A 246 -17.19 0.09 -15.65
C ILE A 246 -18.21 -0.92 -15.11
N ASP A 247 -18.07 -2.18 -15.50
CA ASP A 247 -18.98 -3.25 -15.13
C ASP A 247 -18.69 -3.79 -13.73
N LEU A 248 -17.54 -3.45 -13.12
CA LEU A 248 -17.19 -3.88 -11.76
C LEU A 248 -18.09 -3.26 -10.68
N GLN A 249 -18.89 -2.27 -11.04
CA GLN A 249 -19.83 -1.58 -10.14
C GLN A 249 -21.22 -2.26 -10.10
N GLN A 250 -21.41 -3.37 -10.83
CA GLN A 250 -22.67 -4.12 -10.88
C GLN A 250 -22.97 -4.86 -9.56
N SER A 251 -24.26 -5.14 -9.30
CA SER A 251 -24.66 -5.99 -8.17
C SER A 251 -24.22 -7.44 -8.44
N GLY A 252 -23.19 -7.90 -7.73
CA GLY A 252 -22.57 -9.22 -7.93
C GLY A 252 -21.06 -9.18 -8.16
N SER A 253 -20.53 -8.05 -8.63
CA SER A 253 -19.08 -7.78 -8.75
C SER A 253 -18.58 -6.70 -7.79
N ALA A 254 -19.48 -6.09 -7.02
CA ALA A 254 -19.14 -5.10 -6.00
C ALA A 254 -18.47 -5.76 -4.78
N PHE A 255 -17.14 -5.74 -4.76
CA PHE A 255 -16.34 -6.24 -3.65
C PHE A 255 -15.75 -5.11 -2.79
N ARG A 256 -15.57 -5.40 -1.49
CA ARG A 256 -14.89 -4.49 -0.56
C ARG A 256 -13.41 -4.35 -0.85
N HIS A 257 -12.78 -5.44 -1.32
CA HIS A 257 -11.37 -5.46 -1.62
C HIS A 257 -11.12 -5.99 -3.02
N HIS A 258 -10.17 -5.36 -3.71
CA HIS A 258 -9.66 -5.82 -4.98
C HIS A 258 -8.14 -5.93 -4.97
N ARG A 259 -7.63 -6.78 -5.86
CA ARG A 259 -6.22 -6.99 -6.08
C ARG A 259 -5.95 -7.11 -7.58
N LEU A 260 -4.94 -6.39 -8.05
CA LEU A 260 -4.40 -6.52 -9.40
C LEU A 260 -3.37 -7.66 -9.40
N ILE A 261 -3.48 -8.59 -10.33
CA ILE A 261 -2.62 -9.77 -10.46
C ILE A 261 -1.97 -9.74 -11.84
N TYR A 262 -0.65 -9.88 -11.87
CA TYR A 262 0.13 -9.98 -13.10
C TYR A 262 0.33 -11.45 -13.49
N PRO A 263 0.24 -11.77 -14.79
CA PRO A 263 0.49 -13.11 -15.26
C PRO A 263 1.97 -13.46 -15.08
N GLN A 264 2.26 -14.71 -14.72
CA GLN A 264 3.65 -15.18 -14.58
C GLN A 264 4.36 -15.32 -15.93
N ASN A 265 3.57 -15.54 -16.98
CA ASN A 265 4.04 -15.61 -18.35
C ASN A 265 3.21 -14.62 -19.18
N VAL A 266 3.87 -13.64 -19.77
CA VAL A 266 3.23 -12.74 -20.73
C VAL A 266 3.12 -13.41 -22.10
N ILE A 267 2.06 -13.09 -22.83
CA ILE A 267 1.87 -13.57 -24.21
C ILE A 267 3.08 -13.14 -25.05
N ALA A 268 3.67 -14.10 -25.77
CA ALA A 268 4.81 -13.84 -26.64
C ALA A 268 4.48 -12.76 -27.68
N ALA A 269 5.46 -11.93 -28.02
CA ALA A 269 5.25 -10.80 -28.92
C ALA A 269 4.71 -11.17 -30.31
N GLY A 270 4.93 -12.41 -30.75
CA GLY A 270 4.50 -12.96 -32.03
C GLY A 270 3.25 -13.84 -31.98
N ALA A 271 2.66 -14.05 -30.80
CA ALA A 271 1.51 -14.95 -30.63
C ALA A 271 0.18 -14.19 -30.78
N PRO A 272 -0.90 -14.85 -31.25
CA PRO A 272 -2.24 -14.30 -31.14
C PRO A 272 -2.58 -14.01 -29.68
N GLY A 273 -3.42 -13.01 -29.43
CA GLY A 273 -3.92 -12.70 -28.09
C GLY A 273 -4.59 -13.93 -27.45
N SER A 274 -4.64 -13.95 -26.11
CA SER A 274 -5.22 -15.06 -25.35
C SER A 274 -6.43 -14.57 -24.57
N ALA A 275 -7.51 -15.36 -24.60
CA ALA A 275 -8.67 -15.17 -23.73
C ALA A 275 -8.48 -15.81 -22.35
N SER A 276 -7.38 -16.54 -22.12
CA SER A 276 -7.09 -17.14 -20.80
C SER A 276 -6.73 -16.06 -19.80
N ALA A 277 -7.38 -16.08 -18.64
CA ALA A 277 -7.02 -15.19 -17.54
C ALA A 277 -5.53 -15.35 -17.16
N SER A 278 -4.98 -16.57 -17.14
CA SER A 278 -3.62 -16.86 -16.66
C SER A 278 -2.48 -16.18 -17.45
N THR A 279 -2.75 -15.66 -18.64
CA THR A 279 -1.78 -15.00 -19.52
C THR A 279 -1.97 -13.48 -19.61
N ASN A 280 -2.98 -12.95 -18.90
CA ASN A 280 -3.37 -11.54 -18.94
C ASN A 280 -3.31 -10.93 -17.54
N VAL A 281 -3.24 -9.61 -17.45
CA VAL A 281 -3.40 -8.89 -16.17
C VAL A 281 -4.85 -9.01 -15.72
N GLN A 282 -5.06 -9.29 -14.44
CA GLN A 282 -6.38 -9.53 -13.87
C GLN A 282 -6.66 -8.62 -12.68
N ILE A 283 -7.93 -8.31 -12.45
CA ILE A 283 -8.41 -7.88 -11.14
C ILE A 283 -9.20 -9.01 -10.53
N THR A 284 -8.95 -9.26 -9.25
CA THR A 284 -9.74 -10.17 -8.44
C THR A 284 -10.36 -9.39 -7.28
N GLY A 285 -11.50 -9.85 -6.77
CA GLY A 285 -12.25 -9.19 -5.72
C GLY A 285 -12.73 -10.17 -4.64
N ALA A 286 -12.89 -9.66 -3.42
CA ALA A 286 -13.43 -10.41 -2.29
C ALA A 286 -14.13 -9.53 -1.25
N ALA A 287 -15.05 -10.13 -0.50
CA ALA A 287 -15.78 -9.44 0.58
C ALA A 287 -14.93 -9.17 1.83
N THR A 288 -13.87 -9.97 2.03
CA THR A 288 -12.95 -9.86 3.17
C THR A 288 -11.50 -9.96 2.70
N LEU A 289 -10.57 -9.39 3.46
CA LEU A 289 -9.12 -9.50 3.22
C LEU A 289 -8.64 -10.95 3.25
N ALA A 290 -9.21 -11.79 4.12
CA ALA A 290 -8.89 -13.21 4.19
C ALA A 290 -9.27 -13.92 2.88
N ALA A 291 -10.49 -13.67 2.37
CA ALA A 291 -10.96 -14.27 1.12
C ALA A 291 -10.18 -13.76 -0.11
N LEU A 292 -9.71 -12.50 -0.08
CA LEU A 292 -8.88 -11.93 -1.15
C LEU A 292 -7.59 -12.72 -1.40
N ARG A 293 -7.10 -13.44 -0.38
CA ARG A 293 -5.85 -14.22 -0.44
C ARG A 293 -6.06 -15.70 -0.67
N SER A 294 -7.19 -16.26 -0.24
CA SER A 294 -7.43 -17.71 -0.31
C SER A 294 -8.31 -18.12 -1.49
N ASN A 295 -9.33 -17.32 -1.83
CA ASN A 295 -10.30 -17.66 -2.88
C ASN A 295 -10.94 -16.39 -3.47
N PRO A 296 -10.17 -15.51 -4.11
CA PRO A 296 -10.72 -14.29 -4.66
C PRO A 296 -11.48 -14.59 -5.97
N ALA A 297 -12.60 -13.92 -6.19
CA ALA A 297 -13.34 -14.03 -7.44
C ALA A 297 -12.60 -13.25 -8.55
N LEU A 298 -12.44 -13.83 -9.74
CA LEU A 298 -11.96 -13.09 -10.90
C LEU A 298 -13.02 -12.04 -11.30
N THR A 299 -12.65 -10.77 -11.25
CA THR A 299 -13.58 -9.67 -11.51
C THR A 299 -13.35 -9.05 -12.87
N ALA A 300 -12.10 -8.77 -13.28
CA ALA A 300 -11.82 -8.22 -14.61
C ALA A 300 -10.55 -8.82 -15.22
N THR A 301 -10.47 -8.82 -16.54
CA THR A 301 -9.27 -9.22 -17.29
C THR A 301 -8.93 -8.16 -18.33
N PHE A 302 -7.67 -7.74 -18.35
CA PHE A 302 -7.14 -6.82 -19.36
C PHE A 302 -6.57 -7.64 -20.51
N PHE A 303 -7.38 -7.80 -21.56
CA PHE A 303 -7.03 -8.67 -22.68
C PHE A 303 -5.96 -8.05 -23.59
N GLY A 304 -5.12 -8.94 -24.13
CA GLY A 304 -4.03 -8.58 -25.02
C GLY A 304 -2.75 -8.26 -24.25
N ARG A 305 -1.74 -7.75 -24.93
CA ARG A 305 -0.51 -7.29 -24.26
C ARG A 305 -0.76 -5.92 -23.61
N ASP A 306 -1.61 -5.88 -22.59
CA ASP A 306 -1.85 -4.69 -21.79
C ASP A 306 -0.98 -4.72 -20.54
N VAL A 307 -0.41 -3.56 -20.17
CA VAL A 307 0.25 -3.36 -18.90
C VAL A 307 -0.61 -2.40 -18.09
N VAL A 308 -1.12 -2.89 -16.97
CA VAL A 308 -1.82 -2.04 -16.00
C VAL A 308 -0.83 -1.66 -14.91
N ILE A 309 -0.62 -0.36 -14.75
CA ILE A 309 0.33 0.21 -13.81
C ILE A 309 -0.47 0.82 -12.65
N PRO A 310 -0.38 0.25 -11.43
CA PRO A 310 -0.94 0.85 -10.23
C PRO A 310 -0.09 2.06 -9.84
N GLU A 311 -0.74 3.18 -9.56
CA GLU A 311 -0.11 4.44 -9.22
C GLU A 311 -0.62 4.97 -7.88
N ILE A 312 0.27 5.60 -7.13
CA ILE A 312 0.01 6.23 -5.84
C ILE A 312 0.12 7.75 -5.99
N ALA A 313 -0.73 8.48 -5.27
CA ALA A 313 -0.63 9.93 -5.18
C ALA A 313 0.45 10.33 -4.16
N VAL A 314 1.38 11.18 -4.57
CA VAL A 314 2.34 11.86 -3.71
C VAL A 314 2.18 13.37 -3.86
N LEU A 315 2.62 14.13 -2.87
CA LEU A 315 2.70 15.58 -2.94
C LEU A 315 4.14 15.97 -3.28
N LEU A 316 4.33 16.71 -4.36
CA LEU A 316 5.64 17.13 -4.85
C LEU A 316 5.74 18.65 -4.81
N GLN A 317 6.77 19.16 -4.14
CA GLN A 317 7.16 20.57 -4.17
C GLN A 317 8.49 20.72 -4.90
N LEU A 318 8.50 21.54 -5.94
CA LEU A 318 9.67 21.81 -6.77
C LEU A 318 10.20 23.23 -6.49
N GLY A 319 11.47 23.33 -6.08
CA GLY A 319 12.12 24.59 -5.71
C GLY A 319 11.39 25.34 -4.60
N ASN A 320 11.31 26.66 -4.74
CA ASN A 320 10.60 27.54 -3.80
C ASN A 320 9.11 27.70 -4.14
N ASN A 321 8.53 26.81 -4.96
CA ASN A 321 7.11 26.91 -5.29
C ASN A 321 6.27 26.78 -4.01
N ALA A 322 5.37 27.73 -3.77
CA ALA A 322 4.58 27.80 -2.54
C ALA A 322 3.50 26.72 -2.47
N ASN A 323 3.09 26.18 -3.61
CA ASN A 323 2.01 25.20 -3.69
C ASN A 323 2.57 23.84 -4.14
N PRO A 324 2.49 22.80 -3.29
CA PRO A 324 2.83 21.45 -3.72
C PRO A 324 1.77 20.90 -4.67
N GLU A 325 2.21 20.12 -5.65
CA GLU A 325 1.35 19.50 -6.65
C GLU A 325 1.12 18.02 -6.32
N SER A 326 -0.09 17.53 -6.55
CA SER A 326 -0.35 16.09 -6.46
C SER A 326 0.10 15.40 -7.75
N VAL A 327 1.01 14.43 -7.62
CA VAL A 327 1.55 13.66 -8.74
C VAL A 327 1.25 12.18 -8.51
N TYR A 328 0.76 11.50 -9.55
CA TYR A 328 0.60 10.05 -9.53
C TYR A 328 1.88 9.37 -10.03
N LEU A 329 2.43 8.48 -9.21
CA LEU A 329 3.66 7.73 -9.50
C LEU A 329 3.38 6.22 -9.46
N PRO A 330 3.99 5.42 -10.36
CA PRO A 330 3.90 3.96 -10.28
C PRO A 330 4.31 3.43 -8.90
N VAL A 331 3.56 2.46 -8.39
CA VAL A 331 3.98 1.67 -7.21
C VAL A 331 5.35 1.06 -7.50
N GLY A 332 6.30 1.23 -6.58
CA GLY A 332 7.70 0.86 -6.82
C GLY A 332 8.62 2.05 -7.06
N THR A 333 8.08 3.24 -7.37
CA THR A 333 8.91 4.44 -7.55
C THR A 333 9.68 4.76 -6.27
N THR A 334 11.00 4.80 -6.36
CA THR A 334 11.89 5.18 -5.26
C THR A 334 12.17 6.68 -5.25
N VAL A 335 12.72 7.19 -4.15
CA VAL A 335 13.19 8.58 -4.07
C VAL A 335 14.23 8.86 -5.17
N ALA A 336 15.16 7.94 -5.41
CA ALA A 336 16.14 8.05 -6.50
C ALA A 336 15.45 8.19 -7.87
N ASN A 337 14.47 7.33 -8.19
CA ASN A 337 13.76 7.40 -9.47
C ASN A 337 12.97 8.70 -9.65
N LEU A 338 12.48 9.29 -8.56
CA LEU A 338 11.82 10.59 -8.61
C LEU A 338 12.83 11.71 -8.91
N LEU A 339 14.01 11.68 -8.28
CA LEU A 339 15.07 12.68 -8.48
C LEU A 339 15.68 12.64 -9.89
N GLU A 340 15.83 11.44 -10.45
CA GLU A 340 16.30 11.21 -11.83
C GLU A 340 15.41 11.90 -12.88
N ARG A 341 14.14 12.19 -12.57
CA ARG A 341 13.23 12.88 -13.50
C ARG A 341 13.55 14.37 -13.66
N TYR A 342 14.16 14.98 -12.64
CA TYR A 342 14.29 16.44 -12.54
C TYR A 342 15.73 16.92 -12.48
N THR A 343 16.69 16.02 -12.22
CA THR A 343 18.10 16.36 -12.06
C THR A 343 18.98 15.29 -12.69
N THR A 344 20.21 15.65 -13.09
CA THR A 344 21.29 14.68 -13.27
C THR A 344 21.72 14.18 -11.90
N TRP A 345 20.89 13.32 -11.31
CA TRP A 345 21.07 12.83 -9.96
C TRP A 345 22.37 12.01 -9.86
N LEU A 346 23.32 12.52 -9.08
CA LEU A 346 24.46 11.77 -8.59
C LEU A 346 24.36 11.78 -7.06
N PRO A 347 24.34 10.62 -6.39
CA PRO A 347 24.27 10.56 -4.94
C PRO A 347 25.58 11.07 -4.32
N VAL A 348 25.69 12.39 -4.16
CA VAL A 348 26.79 13.10 -3.51
C VAL A 348 26.38 13.60 -2.14
N ALA A 349 27.37 14.02 -1.33
CA ALA A 349 27.23 14.37 0.09
C ALA A 349 26.13 15.37 0.44
N GLN A 350 25.72 16.18 -0.53
CA GLN A 350 24.74 17.25 -0.36
C GLN A 350 23.30 16.81 -0.68
N ALA A 351 23.08 15.53 -1.03
CA ALA A 351 21.79 14.95 -1.37
C ALA A 351 20.64 15.33 -0.39
N GLN A 352 20.87 15.26 0.92
CA GLN A 352 19.86 15.64 1.93
C GLN A 352 19.52 17.13 1.97
N ARG A 353 20.38 17.99 1.42
CA ARG A 353 20.09 19.43 1.29
C ARG A 353 19.22 19.74 0.07
N VAL A 354 19.18 18.82 -0.88
CA VAL A 354 18.45 18.93 -2.15
C VAL A 354 17.09 18.26 -2.08
N VAL A 355 16.95 17.17 -1.32
CA VAL A 355 15.67 16.47 -1.15
C VAL A 355 15.26 16.36 0.31
N SER A 356 14.01 16.72 0.60
CA SER A 356 13.33 16.37 1.83
C SER A 356 12.18 15.41 1.53
N LEU A 357 12.02 14.39 2.36
CA LEU A 357 10.89 13.47 2.31
C LEU A 357 10.22 13.49 3.68
N SER A 358 8.90 13.60 3.68
CA SER A 358 8.09 13.49 4.88
C SER A 358 6.94 12.51 4.63
N ARG A 359 6.73 11.55 5.53
CA ARG A 359 5.66 10.56 5.42
C ARG A 359 4.46 10.96 6.25
N LEU A 360 3.27 10.69 5.75
CA LEU A 360 2.03 10.95 6.47
C LEU A 360 2.05 10.26 7.84
N ALA A 361 1.87 11.05 8.90
CA ALA A 361 1.75 10.58 10.27
C ALA A 361 0.27 10.52 10.64
N LEU A 362 -0.22 9.31 10.94
CA LEU A 362 -1.57 9.13 11.47
C LEU A 362 -1.47 9.38 12.96
N THR A 363 -1.62 10.64 13.37
CA THR A 363 -1.36 11.04 14.76
C THR A 363 -2.32 10.38 15.72
N THR A 364 -1.80 10.09 16.91
CA THR A 364 -2.54 9.57 18.07
C THR A 364 -3.33 10.65 18.82
N ASN A 365 -3.22 11.92 18.41
CA ASN A 365 -3.81 13.05 19.10
C ASN A 365 -5.16 13.42 18.49
N ALA A 366 -6.13 13.68 19.37
CA ALA A 366 -7.57 13.76 19.16
C ALA A 366 -8.09 14.91 18.25
N ASN A 367 -7.31 15.39 17.27
CA ASN A 367 -7.78 16.31 16.23
C ASN A 367 -8.05 15.55 14.93
N PRO A 368 -9.22 14.89 14.78
CA PRO A 368 -9.62 14.32 13.52
C PRO A 368 -9.60 15.42 12.44
N GLY A 369 -8.73 15.25 11.43
CA GLY A 369 -8.61 16.15 10.28
C GLY A 369 -7.28 16.90 10.16
N ALA A 370 -6.40 16.90 11.17
CA ALA A 370 -5.07 17.47 11.03
C ALA A 370 -4.12 16.47 10.32
N VAL A 371 -3.62 16.86 9.13
CA VAL A 371 -2.58 16.11 8.42
C VAL A 371 -1.24 16.42 9.08
N ALA A 372 -0.59 15.40 9.65
CA ALA A 372 0.75 15.52 10.20
C ALA A 372 1.73 14.70 9.38
N TYR A 373 3.02 15.02 9.50
CA TYR A 373 4.07 14.33 8.78
C TYR A 373 5.25 14.02 9.70
N PHE A 374 5.89 12.87 9.49
CA PHE A 374 7.19 12.53 10.04
C PHE A 374 8.26 12.74 8.97
N THR A 375 9.30 13.49 9.29
CA THR A 375 10.44 13.68 8.39
C THR A 375 11.21 12.37 8.23
N VAL A 376 11.73 12.10 7.04
CA VAL A 376 12.63 10.97 6.77
C VAL A 376 14.06 11.47 6.67
N GLN A 377 14.93 10.93 7.52
CA GLN A 377 16.36 11.20 7.49
C GLN A 377 17.07 10.09 6.69
N PHE A 378 17.73 10.44 5.58
CA PHE A 378 18.45 9.48 4.73
C PHE A 378 19.86 9.10 5.27
N ALA A 379 20.20 9.55 6.47
CA ALA A 379 21.48 9.29 7.13
C ALA A 379 21.28 9.49 8.64
N ALA A 380 22.00 8.73 9.46
CA ALA A 380 22.09 9.04 10.88
C ALA A 380 22.80 10.40 11.07
N PRO A 381 22.46 11.20 12.09
CA PRO A 381 22.99 12.57 12.30
C PRO A 381 24.52 12.71 12.29
N ASN A 382 25.27 11.61 12.44
CA ASN A 382 26.73 11.58 12.54
C ASN A 382 27.42 10.74 11.45
N ALA A 383 26.70 10.29 10.40
CA ALA A 383 27.32 9.52 9.33
C ALA A 383 28.03 10.44 8.33
N LEU A 384 29.33 10.23 8.12
CA LEU A 384 30.05 10.76 6.97
C LEU A 384 29.51 10.06 5.70
N VAL A 385 28.46 10.63 5.11
CA VAL A 385 28.26 10.80 3.66
C VAL A 385 28.19 9.54 2.76
N ASN A 386 27.07 9.43 2.03
CA ASN A 386 26.83 8.65 0.79
C ASN A 386 26.53 7.15 0.87
N ASP A 387 25.37 6.78 1.41
CA ASP A 387 24.78 5.50 1.01
C ASP A 387 23.69 5.70 -0.04
N VAL A 388 24.02 5.37 -1.30
CA VAL A 388 23.08 5.40 -2.43
C VAL A 388 21.85 4.53 -2.16
N GLN A 389 22.03 3.44 -1.41
CA GLN A 389 20.94 2.54 -1.06
C GLN A 389 19.88 3.22 -0.19
N ALA A 390 20.21 4.29 0.52
CA ALA A 390 19.23 5.04 1.30
C ALA A 390 18.14 5.68 0.41
N PHE A 391 18.49 6.07 -0.82
CA PHE A 391 17.56 6.67 -1.79
C PHE A 391 16.77 5.63 -2.61
N ALA A 392 17.07 4.33 -2.44
CA ALA A 392 16.25 3.24 -2.95
C ALA A 392 14.94 3.07 -2.14
N LEU A 393 14.70 3.94 -1.16
CA LEU A 393 13.47 4.00 -0.37
C LEU A 393 12.24 4.16 -1.29
N PRO A 394 11.31 3.20 -1.34
CA PRO A 394 10.07 3.32 -2.10
C PRO A 394 9.14 4.38 -1.50
N LEU A 395 8.53 5.19 -2.36
CA LEU A 395 7.51 6.16 -1.97
C LEU A 395 6.19 5.45 -1.62
N LEU A 396 5.44 6.01 -0.67
CA LEU A 396 4.10 5.58 -0.30
C LEU A 396 3.06 6.67 -0.61
N ALA A 397 1.79 6.25 -0.68
CA ALA A 397 0.70 7.18 -0.91
C ALA A 397 0.64 8.24 0.21
N GLY A 398 0.51 9.51 -0.18
CA GLY A 398 0.49 10.65 0.73
C GLY A 398 1.87 11.14 1.17
N ASP A 399 2.97 10.52 0.70
CA ASP A 399 4.32 11.05 0.95
C ASP A 399 4.45 12.47 0.37
N TYR A 400 5.14 13.32 1.13
CA TYR A 400 5.45 14.69 0.74
C TYR A 400 6.95 14.82 0.43
N VAL A 401 7.26 15.18 -0.80
CA VAL A 401 8.63 15.32 -1.29
C VAL A 401 8.88 16.75 -1.70
N THR A 402 9.90 17.38 -1.13
CA THR A 402 10.41 18.67 -1.62
C THR A 402 11.75 18.45 -2.30
N ILE A 403 11.88 18.92 -3.54
CA ILE A 403 13.14 18.95 -4.29
C ILE A 403 13.56 20.41 -4.42
N ALA A 404 14.57 20.82 -3.66
CA ALA A 404 15.12 22.16 -3.72
C ALA A 404 16.08 22.28 -4.92
N PHE A 405 15.77 23.18 -5.85
CA PHE A 405 16.72 23.59 -6.88
C PHE A 405 17.48 24.82 -6.38
N GLY A 406 18.71 24.61 -5.91
CA GLY A 406 19.64 25.69 -5.57
C GLY A 406 20.79 25.72 -6.57
N SER A 407 21.16 26.92 -7.04
CA SER A 407 22.45 27.11 -7.73
C SER A 407 23.55 26.58 -6.82
N PRO A 408 24.53 25.82 -7.33
CA PRO A 408 25.71 25.51 -6.53
C PRO A 408 26.34 26.84 -6.13
N SER A 409 26.39 27.10 -4.83
CA SER A 409 27.21 28.15 -4.23
C SER A 409 28.48 27.54 -3.70
#